data_AF-A0A3M6WFA3-F1
#
_entry.id   AF-A0A3M6WFA3-F1
#
_cell.length_a   1.000
_cell.length_b   1.000
_cell.length_c   1.000
_cell.angle_alpha   90.00
_cell.angle_beta   90.00
_cell.angle_gamma   90.00
#
_symmetry.space_group_name_H-M   'P 1'
#
loop_
_entity.id
_entity.type
_entity.pdbx_description
1 polymer ?
#
loop_
_entity_poly.entity_id
_entity_poly.type
_entity_poly.pdbx_seq_one_letter_code
_entity_poly.pdbx_strand_id
1 'polypeptide(L)'
;MPSSCKDIRAALALCLQNSDCVLIHRNTPAECLRPPLADTLPTQCQQLKKGYGECKRGLIDMRKRFRGNKPIATSTELEAGGEKPQGMLYAGKGSYEGVGPKGTNGRDDPDGEYEVFVRNDGIEDIRKK
;
A
#
# COMPACT_ATOMS: atom_id res chain seq x y z
N MET A 1 -11.02 17.06 2.44
CA MET A 1 -10.70 17.44 3.85
C MET A 1 -10.36 16.18 4.61
N PRO A 2 -9.30 16.16 5.45
CA PRO A 2 -8.80 14.92 6.03
C PRO A 2 -9.93 14.24 6.79
N SER A 3 -10.28 13.04 6.34
CA SER A 3 -11.32 12.18 6.90
C SER A 3 -11.04 12.02 8.39
N SER A 4 -11.74 12.82 9.20
CA SER A 4 -11.62 12.74 10.65
C SER A 4 -11.99 11.31 11.04
N CYS A 5 -11.19 10.64 11.88
CA CYS A 5 -11.38 9.24 12.31
C CYS A 5 -12.72 8.94 13.02
N LYS A 6 -13.72 9.82 12.90
CA LYS A 6 -15.08 9.74 13.38
C LYS A 6 -15.78 8.48 12.88
N ASP A 7 -15.68 8.15 11.59
CA ASP A 7 -16.39 7.00 11.03
C ASP A 7 -15.87 5.68 11.62
N ILE A 8 -14.54 5.57 11.74
CA ILE A 8 -13.88 4.41 12.37
C ILE A 8 -14.22 4.35 13.86
N ARG A 9 -14.27 5.49 14.53
CA ARG A 9 -14.68 5.57 15.94
C ARG A 9 -16.12 5.11 16.13
N ALA A 10 -17.03 5.51 15.24
CA ALA A 10 -18.43 5.10 15.27
C ALA A 10 -18.57 3.60 15.02
N ALA A 11 -17.89 3.07 14.00
CA ALA A 11 -17.85 1.63 13.72
C ALA A 11 -17.29 0.82 14.90
N LEU A 12 -16.21 1.31 15.54
CA LEU A 12 -15.63 0.67 16.71
C LEU A 12 -16.59 0.70 17.92
N ALA A 13 -17.29 1.81 18.14
CA ALA A 13 -18.29 1.92 19.20
C ALA A 13 -19.44 0.92 18.99
N LEU A 14 -19.95 0.78 17.77
CA LEU A 14 -20.97 -0.21 17.42
C LEU A 14 -20.46 -1.65 17.63
N CYS A 15 -19.21 -1.92 17.24
CA CYS A 15 -18.60 -3.24 17.44
C CYS A 15 -18.50 -3.60 18.94
N LEU A 16 -18.08 -2.65 19.77
CA LEU A 16 -17.96 -2.86 21.21
C LEU A 16 -19.33 -3.04 21.88
N GLN A 17 -20.36 -2.31 21.44
CA GLN A 17 -21.74 -2.49 21.95
C GLN A 17 -22.29 -3.88 21.70
N ASN A 18 -21.92 -4.53 20.59
CA ASN A 18 -22.35 -5.88 20.23
C ASN A 18 -21.44 -6.98 20.80
N SER A 19 -20.32 -6.62 21.43
CA SER A 19 -19.34 -7.58 21.93
C SER A 19 -19.66 -8.05 23.35
N ASP A 20 -19.29 -9.30 23.65
CA ASP A 20 -19.49 -9.93 24.95
C ASP A 20 -18.86 -9.17 26.11
N CYS A 21 -17.76 -8.44 25.87
CA CYS A 21 -17.10 -7.63 26.88
C CYS A 21 -18.02 -6.55 27.48
N VAL A 22 -18.91 -5.95 26.68
CA VAL A 22 -19.84 -4.92 27.15
C VAL A 22 -21.20 -5.53 27.51
N LEU A 23 -21.69 -6.49 26.70
CA LEU A 23 -23.02 -7.09 26.92
C LEU A 23 -23.06 -8.04 28.12
N ILE A 24 -22.09 -8.94 28.23
CA ILE A 24 -22.05 -10.00 29.26
C ILE A 24 -21.27 -9.49 30.47
N HIS A 25 -20.04 -9.05 30.26
CA HIS A 25 -19.14 -8.67 31.36
C HIS A 25 -19.38 -7.26 31.91
N ARG A 26 -20.22 -6.45 31.25
CA ARG A 26 -20.60 -5.08 31.68
C ARG A 26 -19.41 -4.14 31.90
N ASN A 27 -18.28 -4.42 31.25
CA ASN A 27 -17.11 -3.57 31.34
C ASN A 27 -17.31 -2.30 30.53
N THR A 28 -16.55 -1.26 30.89
CA THR A 28 -16.56 -0.04 30.08
C THR A 28 -15.89 -0.31 28.72
N PRO A 29 -16.35 0.31 27.62
CA PRO A 29 -15.71 0.15 26.30
C PRO A 29 -14.21 0.49 26.32
N ALA A 30 -13.79 1.39 27.21
CA ALA A 30 -12.38 1.74 27.40
C ALA A 30 -11.56 0.61 28.03
N GLU A 31 -12.15 -0.17 28.95
CA GLU A 31 -11.50 -1.33 29.57
C GLU A 31 -11.41 -2.50 28.61
N CYS A 32 -12.43 -2.71 27.77
CA CYS A 32 -12.41 -3.74 26.72
C CYS A 32 -11.24 -3.57 25.73
N LEU A 33 -10.75 -2.34 25.53
CA LEU A 33 -9.63 -2.06 24.63
C LEU A 33 -8.24 -2.28 25.25
N ARG A 34 -8.17 -2.46 26.58
CA ARG A 34 -6.92 -2.72 27.30
C ARG A 34 -6.63 -4.23 27.36
N PRO A 35 -5.34 -4.64 27.33
CA PRO A 35 -4.98 -6.02 27.64
C PRO A 35 -5.36 -6.34 29.11
N PRO A 36 -5.85 -7.55 29.42
CA PRO A 36 -5.91 -8.76 28.58
C PRO A 36 -7.21 -8.95 27.78
N LEU A 37 -8.24 -8.14 28.01
CA LEU A 37 -9.57 -8.30 27.38
C LEU A 37 -9.57 -7.94 25.89
N ALA A 38 -8.61 -7.13 25.46
CA ALA A 38 -8.50 -6.75 24.05
C ALA A 38 -8.30 -7.95 23.11
N ASP A 39 -7.70 -9.03 23.59
CA ASP A 39 -7.37 -10.20 22.78
C ASP A 39 -8.53 -11.21 22.72
N THR A 40 -9.48 -11.13 23.66
CA THR A 40 -10.70 -11.95 23.68
C THR A 40 -11.83 -11.37 22.84
N LEU A 41 -11.69 -10.12 22.39
CA LEU A 41 -12.66 -9.47 21.51
C LEU A 41 -12.72 -10.16 20.14
N PRO A 42 -13.88 -10.11 19.45
CA PRO A 42 -14.01 -10.66 18.11
C PRO A 42 -13.05 -9.97 17.12
N THR A 43 -12.60 -10.74 16.12
CA THR A 43 -11.60 -10.31 15.12
C THR A 43 -11.97 -9.01 14.42
N GLN A 44 -13.26 -8.78 14.16
CA GLN A 44 -13.77 -7.53 13.59
C GLN A 44 -13.45 -6.30 14.48
N CYS A 45 -13.66 -6.41 15.80
CA CYS A 45 -13.35 -5.31 16.72
C CYS A 45 -11.84 -5.10 16.86
N GLN A 46 -11.04 -6.18 16.80
CA GLN A 46 -9.58 -6.09 16.80
C GLN A 46 -9.05 -5.35 15.56
N GLN A 47 -9.61 -5.64 14.38
CA GLN A 47 -9.29 -4.92 13.14
C GLN A 47 -9.63 -3.42 13.24
N LEU A 48 -10.83 -3.09 13.74
CA LEU A 48 -11.25 -1.71 13.97
C LEU A 48 -10.35 -0.98 14.97
N LYS A 49 -9.91 -1.66 16.04
CA LYS A 49 -8.92 -1.12 16.99
C LYS A 49 -7.59 -0.78 16.31
N LYS A 50 -7.08 -1.67 15.45
CA LYS A 50 -5.85 -1.43 14.69
C LYS A 50 -6.01 -0.24 13.73
N GLY A 51 -7.09 -0.24 12.94
CA GLY A 51 -7.40 0.84 11.99
C GLY A 51 -7.60 2.20 12.66
N TYR A 52 -8.24 2.24 13.84
CA TYR A 52 -8.38 3.46 14.63
C TYR A 52 -7.02 3.99 15.13
N GLY A 53 -6.13 3.10 15.57
CA GLY A 53 -4.77 3.45 15.96
C GLY A 53 -3.95 4.01 14.80
N GLU A 54 -4.04 3.42 13.62
CA GLU A 54 -3.40 3.91 12.40
C GLU A 54 -3.98 5.24 11.94
N CYS A 55 -5.30 5.42 12.01
CA CYS A 55 -5.94 6.69 11.68
C CYS A 55 -5.47 7.82 12.60
N LYS A 56 -5.39 7.56 13.92
CA LYS A 56 -4.90 8.55 14.89
C LYS A 56 -3.42 8.89 14.65
N ARG A 57 -2.59 7.90 14.31
CA ARG A 57 -1.19 8.12 13.90
C ARG A 57 -1.10 8.97 12.63
N GLY A 58 -1.96 8.73 11.65
CA GLY A 58 -2.02 9.50 10.40
C GLY A 58 -2.44 10.97 10.58
N LEU A 59 -3.25 11.28 11.59
CA LEU A 59 -3.58 12.68 11.94
C LEU A 59 -2.39 13.43 12.56
N ILE A 60 -1.55 12.72 13.32
CA ILE A 60 -0.39 13.32 13.99
C ILE A 60 0.79 13.47 13.00
N ASP A 61 0.94 12.55 12.04
CA ASP A 61 1.99 12.57 11.02
C ASP A 61 1.78 13.70 10.00
N MET A 62 2.66 14.70 10.03
CA MET A 62 2.65 15.86 9.12
C MET A 62 2.70 15.45 7.64
N ARG A 63 3.36 14.34 7.31
CA ARG A 63 3.48 13.85 5.91
C ARG A 63 2.15 13.33 5.36
N LYS A 64 1.25 12.86 6.24
CA LYS A 64 -0.05 12.28 5.86
C LYS A 64 -1.19 13.30 5.89
N ARG A 65 -0.99 14.49 6.48
CA ARG A 65 -1.98 15.58 6.51
C ARG A 65 -2.32 16.13 5.13
N PHE A 66 -1.34 16.20 4.23
CA PHE A 66 -1.52 16.73 2.88
C PHE A 66 -2.16 15.73 1.91
N ARG A 67 -1.78 14.44 2.03
CA ARG A 67 -2.31 13.38 1.17
C ARG A 67 -3.64 12.81 1.66
N GLY A 68 -4.04 13.14 2.89
CA GLY A 68 -5.22 12.59 3.54
C GLY A 68 -4.97 11.19 4.07
N ASN A 69 -5.63 10.85 5.16
CA ASN A 69 -5.64 9.48 5.64
C ASN A 69 -6.53 8.64 4.71
N LYS A 70 -6.06 7.46 4.29
CA LYS A 70 -6.84 6.57 3.40
C LYS A 70 -8.20 6.28 4.04
N PRO A 71 -9.33 6.50 3.35
CA PRO A 71 -10.63 6.09 3.88
C PRO A 71 -10.64 4.58 4.06
N ILE A 72 -11.16 4.10 5.19
CA ILE A 72 -11.35 2.66 5.42
C ILE A 72 -12.30 2.05 4.37
N ALA A 73 -13.24 2.83 3.84
CA ALA A 73 -14.09 2.38 2.74
C ALA A 73 -13.33 2.08 1.43
N THR A 74 -12.11 2.61 1.27
CA THR A 74 -11.24 2.33 0.10
C THR A 74 -9.99 1.55 0.48
N SER A 75 -9.84 1.08 1.73
CA SER A 75 -8.78 0.14 2.05
C SER A 75 -9.15 -1.19 1.42
N THR A 76 -8.61 -1.42 0.23
CA THR A 76 -8.41 -2.71 -0.45
C THR A 76 -7.57 -3.68 0.40
N GLU A 77 -7.80 -3.72 1.71
CA GLU A 77 -7.14 -4.60 2.68
C GLU A 77 -8.14 -5.58 3.31
N LEU A 78 -9.45 -5.36 3.13
CA LEU A 78 -10.48 -6.35 3.42
C LEU A 78 -10.69 -7.32 2.23
N GLU A 79 -10.24 -6.95 1.04
CA GLU A 79 -10.31 -7.75 -0.19
C GLU A 79 -8.90 -7.88 -0.75
N ALA A 80 -8.26 -9.03 -0.51
CA ALA A 80 -6.96 -9.42 -1.06
C ALA A 80 -5.73 -8.57 -0.65
N GLY A 81 -4.82 -9.22 0.09
CA GLY A 81 -3.44 -8.76 0.19
C GLY A 81 -2.84 -8.55 -1.19
N GLY A 82 -2.24 -7.39 -1.40
CA GLY A 82 -1.69 -7.02 -2.69
C GLY A 82 -1.47 -5.53 -2.75
N GLU A 83 -0.37 -5.10 -2.14
CA GLU A 83 0.27 -3.84 -2.50
C GLU A 83 0.43 -3.84 -4.03
N LYS A 84 -0.44 -3.10 -4.75
CA LYS A 84 -0.22 -2.88 -6.18
C LYS A 84 1.15 -2.23 -6.26
N PRO A 85 2.12 -2.80 -6.99
CA PRO A 85 3.45 -2.21 -7.08
C PRO A 85 3.23 -0.81 -7.63
N GLN A 86 3.51 0.18 -6.78
CA GLN A 86 3.57 1.55 -7.22
C GLN A 86 4.67 1.58 -8.27
N GLY A 87 4.27 1.58 -9.54
CA GLY A 87 5.17 1.76 -10.66
C GLY A 87 6.06 2.94 -10.32
N MET A 88 7.35 2.67 -10.19
CA MET A 88 8.34 3.66 -9.80
C MET A 88 8.22 4.85 -10.75
N LEU A 89 7.79 6.02 -10.25
CA LEU A 89 7.56 7.21 -11.07
C LEU A 89 8.81 7.68 -11.84
N TYR A 90 9.99 7.18 -11.47
CA TYR A 90 11.27 7.51 -12.06
C TYR A 90 12.01 6.33 -12.72
N ALA A 91 11.46 5.11 -12.66
CA ALA A 91 11.98 4.01 -13.48
C ALA A 91 11.01 3.82 -14.64
N GLY A 92 11.38 4.35 -15.80
CA GLY A 92 10.57 4.28 -17.02
C GLY A 92 10.26 2.84 -17.39
N LYS A 93 9.08 2.36 -17.02
CA LYS A 93 8.38 1.28 -17.69
C LYS A 93 6.99 1.81 -18.05
N GLY A 94 6.96 2.48 -19.20
CA GLY A 94 5.73 2.83 -19.90
C GLY A 94 5.08 1.59 -20.49
N SER A 95 3.79 1.69 -20.74
CA SER A 95 2.85 0.62 -21.10
C SER A 95 3.01 0.04 -22.52
N TYR A 96 4.22 -0.34 -22.94
CA TYR A 96 4.44 -1.07 -24.19
C TYR A 96 5.31 -2.31 -23.97
N GLU A 97 4.88 -3.22 -23.11
CA GLU A 97 5.45 -4.57 -23.14
C GLU A 97 4.95 -5.27 -24.42
N GLY A 98 5.76 -5.23 -25.48
CA GLY A 98 5.56 -6.09 -26.66
C GLY A 98 5.93 -5.54 -28.03
N VAL A 99 6.35 -4.28 -28.17
CA VAL A 99 6.69 -3.69 -29.49
C VAL A 99 8.17 -3.31 -29.53
N GLY A 100 9.03 -4.32 -29.64
CA GLY A 100 10.46 -4.15 -29.86
C GLY A 100 11.15 -5.48 -30.16
N PRO A 101 12.16 -5.53 -31.06
CA PRO A 101 12.90 -6.74 -31.33
C PRO A 101 13.59 -7.25 -30.05
N LYS A 102 13.58 -8.58 -29.85
CA LYS A 102 14.10 -9.22 -28.63
C LYS A 102 15.60 -8.94 -28.49
N GLY A 103 15.98 -8.19 -27.45
CA GLY A 103 17.36 -8.14 -26.96
C GLY A 103 17.96 -6.77 -26.69
N THR A 104 17.26 -5.65 -26.89
CA THR A 104 17.87 -4.32 -26.70
C THR A 104 17.52 -3.66 -25.36
N ASN A 105 18.49 -2.93 -24.80
CA ASN A 105 18.39 -2.24 -23.50
C ASN A 105 17.81 -0.81 -23.62
N GLY A 106 16.90 -0.59 -24.57
CA GLY A 106 16.07 0.62 -24.66
C GLY A 106 16.83 1.95 -24.82
N ARG A 107 18.01 1.95 -25.46
CA ARG A 107 18.78 3.17 -25.80
C ARG A 107 19.08 3.25 -27.29
N ASP A 108 18.10 2.94 -28.12
CA ASP A 108 18.30 2.92 -29.57
C ASP A 108 17.68 4.18 -30.19
N ASP A 109 18.55 5.07 -30.69
CA ASP A 109 18.20 6.11 -31.64
C ASP A 109 17.80 5.43 -32.97
N PRO A 110 16.64 5.74 -33.58
CA PRO A 110 16.09 4.98 -34.71
C PRO A 110 16.84 5.15 -36.05
N ASP A 111 17.82 6.04 -36.14
CA ASP A 111 18.49 6.46 -37.38
C ASP A 111 20.02 6.24 -37.41
N GLY A 112 20.60 5.62 -36.38
CA GLY A 112 22.04 5.29 -36.37
C GLY A 112 22.34 3.96 -37.05
N GLU A 113 22.94 3.96 -38.24
CA GLU A 113 23.49 2.74 -38.84
C GLU A 113 24.64 2.25 -37.94
N TYR A 114 24.56 1.02 -37.44
CA TYR A 114 25.57 0.41 -36.58
C TYR A 114 26.20 -0.80 -37.29
N GLU A 115 27.52 -0.95 -37.16
CA GLU A 115 28.26 -2.10 -37.69
C GLU A 115 28.87 -2.93 -36.55
N VAL A 116 28.92 -4.24 -36.76
CA VAL A 116 29.54 -5.19 -35.84
C VAL A 116 31.01 -5.32 -36.23
N PHE A 117 31.90 -5.06 -35.28
CA PHE A 117 33.34 -5.26 -35.48
C PHE A 117 33.87 -6.31 -34.50
N VAL A 118 34.86 -7.07 -34.96
CA VAL A 118 35.52 -8.09 -34.14
C VAL A 118 36.80 -7.49 -33.59
N ARG A 119 36.95 -7.44 -32.26
CA ARG A 119 38.21 -7.05 -31.63
C ARG A 119 39.29 -8.10 -31.89
N ASN A 120 40.56 -7.72 -31.77
CA ASN A 120 41.69 -8.65 -31.86
C ASN A 120 41.59 -9.83 -30.85
N ASP A 121 40.78 -9.66 -29.80
CA ASP A 121 40.49 -10.67 -28.78
C ASP A 121 39.35 -11.65 -29.17
N GLY A 122 38.77 -11.52 -30.37
CA GLY A 122 37.71 -12.39 -30.89
C GLY A 122 36.29 -12.11 -30.38
N ILE A 123 36.10 -11.03 -29.61
CA ILE A 123 34.78 -10.60 -29.10
C ILE A 123 34.14 -9.64 -30.12
N GLU A 124 32.88 -9.91 -30.45
CA GLU A 124 32.05 -9.04 -31.30
C GLU A 124 31.48 -7.89 -30.48
N ASP A 125 31.72 -6.66 -30.91
CA ASP A 125 31.14 -5.45 -30.32
C ASP A 125 30.50 -4.57 -31.41
N ILE A 126 29.53 -3.75 -31.01
CA ILE A 126 28.77 -2.90 -31.92
C ILE A 126 29.31 -1.47 -31.85
N ARG A 127 29.58 -0.86 -33.01
CA ARG A 127 29.96 0.55 -33.11
C ARG A 127 28.97 1.29 -34.01
N LYS A 128 28.67 2.54 -33.68
CA LYS A 128 27.99 3.45 -34.61
C LYS A 128 28.90 3.71 -35.81
N LYS A 129 28.34 3.59 -37.01
CA LYS A 129 29.03 3.88 -38.28
C LYS A 129 29.44 5.35 -38.37
#